data_AF-A0A7C7D836-F1
#
_entry.id   AF-A0A7C7D836-F1
#
_cell.length_a   1.000
_cell.length_b   1.000
_cell.length_c   1.000
_cell.angle_alpha   90.00
_cell.angle_beta   90.00
_cell.angle_gamma   90.00
#
_symmetry.space_group_name_H-M   'P 1'
#
loop_
_entity.id
_entity.type
_entity.pdbx_description
1 polymer ?
#
loop_
_entity_poly.entity_id
_entity_poly.type
_entity_poly.pdbx_seq_one_letter_code
_entity_poly.pdbx_strand_id
1 'polypeptide(L)'
;ECGAYSLKVEGRMKRPEYVATVIRIYRRALDHVLSQEEGINGGSGVTEEEKTELLQIFNRDFSQAYFHSHPGAELMSYARPNNRGIRLGRIVRNKGNQLEIKLEAYLRPGDGIEVWTSRGREGITVQKVWQGKREIEEGKPGDIVQIEFAGKSHPGDRVFKTHDELLMEKARQSFQEGREQRRRPLKMRLSGSIGEPLVLEAWDRDKHVRIHSATPGQQAMKRALTLEYAFQQLGRLGTTPFLLEELNLEVEEGLMLPVSELNEMRRSVIESLLHKPRIKEKVTRKVYNRRREEWQNRLKLERDQFIGSVQECGKVHYRRAASAAMGLTVAVSNLEGVKAALKAGAKRIAMGGERWRSRKGMSFEDIRAGVRLCKEQGGTSILRLPRILNEGQSAWWYELLLKVKDWEDRPAIMVSNLGELEMAKAIDPDWPFEVDYSVNIFNGAAVAHFLRLGAQGVTLSTELERSQIETLARWPRTEVFVFGDMEMMVSEYCPVGATLGGKKGSKCTVPCVKEPHYLRDRLNYDFPIETDLDCRMHLYNVKRLNLYKELDSLAKMGVARIRLQLDRATPVQIRDTVRVFLEGWERALEGEGLSEEQAEEVSAYLGERFPEGFTKGHYFRGVVS
;
A
#
# COMPACT_ATOMS: atom_id res chain seq x y z
N GLU A 1 -20.76 -13.66 8.06
CA GLU A 1 -19.50 -12.92 8.28
C GLU A 1 -18.50 -13.23 7.17
N CYS A 2 -17.59 -12.32 6.82
CA CYS A 2 -16.63 -12.47 5.71
C CYS A 2 -15.21 -12.89 6.14
N GLY A 3 -14.98 -13.22 7.42
CA GLY A 3 -13.69 -13.70 7.94
C GLY A 3 -12.59 -12.65 8.06
N ALA A 4 -12.92 -11.35 7.97
CA ALA A 4 -11.94 -10.27 8.12
C ALA A 4 -11.74 -9.87 9.59
N TYR A 5 -10.51 -9.95 10.09
CA TYR A 5 -10.17 -9.65 11.50
C TYR A 5 -9.70 -8.21 11.74
N SER A 6 -9.37 -7.48 10.68
CA SER A 6 -8.88 -6.10 10.80
C SER A 6 -9.28 -5.27 9.60
N LEU A 7 -9.64 -4.01 9.85
CA LEU A 7 -9.88 -3.02 8.79
C LEU A 7 -8.64 -2.14 8.63
N LYS A 8 -8.24 -1.91 7.38
CA LYS A 8 -7.20 -0.96 7.03
C LYS A 8 -7.85 0.29 6.44
N VAL A 9 -7.61 1.43 7.07
CA VAL A 9 -7.95 2.75 6.54
C VAL A 9 -6.66 3.37 6.00
N GLU A 10 -6.66 3.81 4.73
CA GLU A 10 -5.51 4.47 4.12
C GLU A 10 -5.70 5.99 4.04
N GLY A 11 -4.71 6.73 4.52
CA GLY A 11 -4.73 8.18 4.68
C GLY A 11 -3.42 8.87 4.29
N ARG A 12 -2.59 8.23 3.47
CA ARG A 12 -1.34 8.83 2.96
C ARG A 12 -1.57 10.24 2.39
N MET A 13 -0.69 11.17 2.75
CA MET A 13 -0.73 12.57 2.33
C MET A 13 -2.01 13.33 2.73
N LYS A 14 -2.75 12.84 3.73
CA LYS A 14 -3.92 13.54 4.30
C LYS A 14 -3.53 14.32 5.56
N ARG A 15 -4.33 15.36 5.86
CA ARG A 15 -4.15 16.18 7.06
C ARG A 15 -4.53 15.38 8.33
N PRO A 16 -3.97 15.68 9.51
CA PRO A 16 -4.32 15.00 10.76
C PRO A 16 -5.82 15.00 11.06
N GLU A 17 -6.52 16.09 10.74
CA GLU A 17 -7.97 16.22 10.93
C GLU A 17 -8.77 15.21 10.10
N TYR A 18 -8.32 14.94 8.87
CA TYR A 18 -8.92 13.90 8.03
C TYR A 18 -8.80 12.54 8.71
N VAL A 19 -7.60 12.20 9.19
CA VAL A 19 -7.33 10.92 9.85
C VAL A 19 -8.17 10.80 11.11
N ALA A 20 -8.20 11.83 11.95
CA ALA A 20 -8.97 11.83 13.19
C ALA A 20 -10.47 11.61 12.95
N THR A 21 -11.07 12.34 11.99
CA THR A 21 -12.49 12.21 11.65
C THR A 21 -12.81 10.82 11.09
N VAL A 22 -12.06 10.36 10.08
CA VAL A 22 -12.32 9.04 9.46
C VAL A 22 -12.15 7.91 10.47
N ILE A 23 -11.06 7.91 11.24
CA ILE A 23 -10.81 6.84 12.24
C ILE A 23 -11.86 6.86 13.34
N ARG A 24 -12.29 8.04 13.83
CA ARG A 24 -13.36 8.16 14.83
C ARG A 24 -14.65 7.50 14.34
N ILE A 25 -15.07 7.83 13.10
CA ILE A 25 -16.32 7.33 12.53
C ILE A 25 -16.25 5.81 12.32
N TYR A 26 -15.15 5.30 11.75
CA TYR A 26 -14.96 3.85 11.58
C TYR A 26 -14.89 3.11 12.93
N ARG A 27 -14.28 3.71 13.96
CA ARG A 27 -14.24 3.10 15.30
C ARG A 27 -15.63 3.01 15.92
N ARG A 28 -16.42 4.08 15.84
CA ARG A 28 -17.81 4.08 16.32
C ARG A 28 -18.66 3.06 15.57
N ALA A 29 -18.53 2.98 14.25
CA ALA A 29 -19.22 1.98 13.45
C ALA A 29 -18.87 0.55 13.91
N LEU A 30 -17.60 0.28 14.22
CA LEU A 30 -17.19 -1.00 14.80
C LEU A 30 -17.76 -1.23 16.21
N ASP A 31 -17.75 -0.22 17.08
CA ASP A 31 -18.33 -0.32 18.44
C ASP A 31 -19.83 -0.61 18.37
N HIS A 32 -20.56 -0.02 17.41
CA HIS A 32 -21.98 -0.29 17.18
C HIS A 32 -22.20 -1.74 16.74
N VAL A 33 -21.43 -2.24 15.76
CA VAL A 33 -21.56 -3.62 15.28
C VAL A 33 -21.28 -4.63 16.40
N LEU A 34 -20.24 -4.40 17.20
CA LEU A 34 -19.88 -5.30 18.31
C LEU A 34 -20.92 -5.28 19.43
N SER A 35 -21.48 -4.11 19.77
CA SER A 35 -22.53 -4.04 20.80
C SER A 35 -23.84 -4.70 20.36
N GLN A 36 -24.16 -4.68 19.06
CA GLN A 36 -25.29 -5.44 18.50
C GLN A 36 -25.09 -6.96 18.63
N GLU A 37 -23.89 -7.47 18.36
CA GLU A 37 -23.55 -8.89 18.56
C GLU A 37 -23.69 -9.33 20.03
N GLU A 38 -23.42 -8.43 20.98
CA GLU A 38 -23.59 -8.66 22.42
C GLU A 38 -25.05 -8.51 22.91
N GLY A 39 -26.02 -8.32 22.02
CA GLY A 39 -27.44 -8.19 22.37
C GLY A 39 -27.83 -6.86 23.00
N ILE A 40 -26.96 -5.85 22.91
CA ILE A 40 -27.23 -4.48 23.34
C ILE A 40 -27.85 -3.74 22.15
N ASN A 41 -29.03 -3.13 22.34
CA ASN A 41 -29.72 -2.34 21.31
C ASN A 41 -28.93 -1.05 20.96
N GLY A 42 -27.82 -1.19 20.23
CA GLY A 42 -27.16 -0.10 19.52
C GLY A 42 -27.77 0.03 18.12
N GLY A 43 -28.03 1.26 17.66
CA GLY A 43 -28.55 1.49 16.31
C GLY A 43 -27.63 0.91 15.22
N SER A 44 -28.19 0.52 14.07
CA SER A 44 -27.41 -0.09 12.98
C SER A 44 -26.64 0.96 12.16
N GLY A 45 -25.33 0.82 12.07
CA GLY A 45 -24.49 1.48 11.07
C GLY A 45 -24.01 2.89 11.39
N VAL A 46 -23.56 3.60 10.34
CA VAL A 46 -23.06 4.99 10.38
C VAL A 46 -24.25 5.95 10.35
N THR A 47 -24.29 6.94 11.24
CA THR A 47 -25.38 7.91 11.31
C THR A 47 -25.39 8.85 10.09
N GLU A 48 -26.51 9.51 9.79
CA GLU A 48 -26.57 10.51 8.70
C GLU A 48 -25.64 11.71 8.94
N GLU A 49 -25.41 12.08 10.20
CA GLU A 49 -24.42 13.10 10.58
C GLU A 49 -23.00 12.62 10.24
N GLU A 50 -22.63 11.40 10.62
CA GLU A 50 -21.32 10.83 10.32
C GLU A 50 -21.10 10.63 8.81
N LYS A 51 -22.14 10.25 8.05
CA LYS A 51 -22.09 10.23 6.58
C LYS A 51 -21.82 11.62 6.01
N THR A 52 -22.46 12.65 6.57
CA THR A 52 -22.23 14.04 6.17
C THR A 52 -20.79 14.47 6.49
N GLU A 53 -20.28 14.15 7.68
CA GLU A 53 -18.87 14.41 8.04
C GLU A 53 -17.90 13.72 7.06
N LEU A 54 -18.17 12.47 6.68
CA LEU A 54 -17.39 11.73 5.69
C LEU A 54 -17.45 12.34 4.27
N LEU A 55 -18.58 12.93 3.89
CA LEU A 55 -18.77 13.64 2.62
C LEU A 55 -18.19 15.07 2.63
N GLN A 56 -18.00 15.66 3.80
CA GLN A 56 -17.40 16.99 3.96
C GLN A 56 -15.89 16.92 4.12
N ILE A 57 -15.39 15.92 4.86
CA ILE A 57 -13.96 15.62 4.93
C ILE A 57 -13.50 15.15 3.53
N PHE A 58 -12.29 15.53 3.12
CA PHE A 58 -11.80 15.35 1.75
C PHE A 58 -12.20 14.00 1.12
N ASN A 59 -13.01 13.99 0.06
CA ASN A 59 -13.38 12.77 -0.65
C ASN A 59 -13.56 13.02 -2.15
N ARG A 60 -13.55 11.92 -2.91
CA ARG A 60 -13.73 11.89 -4.38
C ARG A 60 -14.88 10.96 -4.73
N ASP A 61 -15.98 11.09 -3.97
CA ASP A 61 -17.07 10.12 -3.88
C ASP A 61 -16.67 8.78 -3.25
N PHE A 62 -17.68 8.07 -2.75
CA PHE A 62 -17.51 6.71 -2.23
C PHE A 62 -17.84 5.70 -3.32
N SER A 63 -16.99 4.68 -3.42
CA SER A 63 -17.24 3.51 -4.24
C SER A 63 -17.21 2.27 -3.34
N GLN A 64 -18.05 1.29 -3.66
CA GLN A 64 -17.97 -0.04 -3.06
C GLN A 64 -16.82 -0.87 -3.65
N ALA A 65 -16.01 -0.27 -4.52
CA ALA A 65 -14.93 -0.93 -5.25
C ALA A 65 -15.44 -2.22 -5.92
N TYR A 66 -14.83 -3.37 -5.60
CA TYR A 66 -15.18 -4.67 -6.15
C TYR A 66 -15.96 -5.57 -5.15
N PHE A 67 -16.51 -5.00 -4.06
CA PHE A 67 -17.16 -5.81 -3.01
C PHE A 67 -18.41 -6.58 -3.48
N HIS A 68 -19.23 -5.96 -4.36
CA HIS A 68 -20.51 -6.55 -4.80
C HIS A 68 -20.59 -6.78 -6.31
N SER A 69 -19.88 -5.98 -7.11
CA SER A 69 -19.92 -6.07 -8.56
C SER A 69 -18.65 -5.49 -9.19
N HIS A 70 -18.55 -5.55 -10.52
CA HIS A 70 -17.51 -4.83 -11.26
C HIS A 70 -18.10 -3.53 -11.81
N PRO A 71 -17.85 -2.38 -11.16
CA PRO A 71 -18.53 -1.11 -11.47
C PRO A 71 -18.17 -0.52 -12.84
N GLY A 72 -17.13 -1.02 -13.51
CA GLY A 72 -16.70 -0.47 -14.80
C GLY A 72 -16.43 1.04 -14.67
N ALA A 73 -16.94 1.85 -15.58
CA ALA A 73 -16.75 3.31 -15.56
C ALA A 73 -17.07 3.99 -14.22
N GLU A 74 -17.97 3.43 -13.41
CA GLU A 74 -18.39 3.99 -12.12
C GLU A 74 -17.34 3.86 -11.00
N LEU A 75 -16.25 3.09 -11.21
CA LEU A 75 -15.16 3.00 -10.22
C LEU A 75 -14.38 4.31 -10.09
N MET A 76 -14.27 5.05 -11.20
CA MET A 76 -13.36 6.19 -11.32
C MET A 76 -14.14 7.50 -11.45
N SER A 77 -13.72 8.52 -10.70
CA SER A 77 -14.23 9.88 -10.89
C SER A 77 -13.51 10.55 -12.07
N TYR A 78 -14.00 10.33 -13.28
CA TYR A 78 -13.47 10.96 -14.50
C TYR A 78 -13.69 12.48 -14.54
N ALA A 79 -14.78 12.95 -13.93
CA ALA A 79 -15.17 14.36 -14.00
C ALA A 79 -14.49 15.25 -12.95
N ARG A 80 -14.08 14.71 -11.79
CA ARG A 80 -13.48 15.49 -10.69
C ARG A 80 -12.50 14.68 -9.82
N PRO A 81 -11.18 14.94 -9.92
CA PRO A 81 -10.18 14.33 -9.05
C PRO A 81 -9.95 15.09 -7.71
N ASN A 82 -10.66 16.18 -7.44
CA ASN A 82 -10.46 17.02 -6.24
C ASN A 82 -11.62 16.83 -5.24
N ASN A 83 -11.52 17.45 -4.05
CA ASN A 83 -12.59 17.36 -3.05
C ASN A 83 -13.93 17.82 -3.66
N ARG A 84 -14.95 16.99 -3.56
CA ARG A 84 -16.26 17.29 -4.15
C ARG A 84 -17.06 18.26 -3.29
N GLY A 85 -16.93 18.13 -1.97
CA GLY A 85 -17.73 18.87 -1.00
C GLY A 85 -19.21 18.48 -1.04
N ILE A 86 -20.00 19.11 -0.17
CA ILE A 86 -21.47 18.94 -0.14
C ILE A 86 -22.15 20.13 -0.80
N ARG A 87 -23.35 19.93 -1.33
CA ARG A 87 -24.14 21.02 -1.90
C ARG A 87 -24.54 21.99 -0.79
N LEU A 88 -24.16 23.25 -0.93
CA LEU A 88 -24.46 24.30 0.04
C LEU A 88 -25.74 25.06 -0.31
N GLY A 89 -26.05 25.21 -1.60
CA GLY A 89 -27.23 25.94 -2.04
C GLY A 89 -27.14 26.47 -3.47
N ARG A 90 -27.92 27.51 -3.76
CA ARG A 90 -27.92 28.21 -5.05
C ARG A 90 -27.84 29.72 -4.87
N ILE A 91 -27.22 30.38 -5.84
CA ILE A 91 -27.16 31.84 -5.87
C ILE A 91 -28.53 32.39 -6.23
N VAL A 92 -29.03 33.30 -5.39
CA VAL A 92 -30.25 34.07 -5.63
C VAL A 92 -29.91 35.34 -6.41
N ARG A 93 -28.85 36.04 -6.00
CA ARG A 93 -28.44 37.31 -6.60
C ARG A 93 -26.96 37.59 -6.39
N ASN A 94 -26.34 38.27 -7.36
CA ASN A 94 -25.00 38.83 -7.24
C ASN A 94 -25.11 40.38 -7.26
N LYS A 95 -24.60 41.04 -6.22
CA LYS A 95 -24.53 42.51 -6.09
C LYS A 95 -23.06 42.96 -6.03
N GLY A 96 -22.30 42.73 -7.10
CA GLY A 96 -20.92 43.19 -7.27
C GLY A 96 -19.92 42.45 -6.38
N ASN A 97 -19.84 42.86 -5.10
CA ASN A 97 -18.97 42.24 -4.09
C ASN A 97 -19.73 41.38 -3.08
N GLN A 98 -21.05 41.25 -3.21
CA GLN A 98 -21.88 40.50 -2.28
C GLN A 98 -22.74 39.46 -3.01
N LEU A 99 -22.64 38.21 -2.56
CA LEU A 99 -23.39 37.09 -3.11
C LEU A 99 -24.52 36.69 -2.15
N GLU A 100 -25.75 36.69 -2.65
CA GLU A 100 -26.92 36.17 -1.93
C GLU A 100 -27.12 34.70 -2.30
N ILE A 101 -27.09 33.82 -1.29
CA ILE A 101 -27.20 32.37 -1.44
C ILE A 101 -28.41 31.88 -0.65
N LYS A 102 -29.27 31.08 -1.30
CA LYS A 102 -30.29 30.28 -0.60
C LYS A 102 -29.65 28.97 -0.14
N LEU A 103 -29.52 28.80 1.16
CA LEU A 103 -28.83 27.68 1.78
C LEU A 103 -29.68 26.41 1.78
N GLU A 104 -29.03 25.29 1.51
CA GLU A 104 -29.53 23.92 1.66
C GLU A 104 -28.73 23.17 2.76
N ALA A 105 -27.58 23.71 3.18
CA ALA A 105 -26.75 23.21 4.27
C ALA A 105 -26.26 24.37 5.15
N TYR A 106 -25.74 24.07 6.34
CA TYR A 106 -25.19 25.08 7.25
C TYR A 106 -24.00 25.82 6.63
N LEU A 107 -23.89 27.13 6.89
CA LEU A 107 -22.74 27.97 6.50
C LEU A 107 -22.22 28.77 7.70
N ARG A 108 -20.91 28.78 7.93
CA ARG A 108 -20.25 29.55 8.98
C ARG A 108 -19.06 30.33 8.43
N PRO A 109 -18.65 31.42 9.09
CA PRO A 109 -17.32 32.00 8.92
C PRO A 109 -16.21 30.94 9.03
N GLY A 110 -15.21 31.02 8.17
CA GLY A 110 -14.12 30.05 8.04
C GLY A 110 -14.38 28.93 7.03
N ASP A 111 -15.64 28.67 6.65
CA ASP A 111 -15.96 27.61 5.68
C ASP A 111 -15.42 27.94 4.28
N GLY A 112 -14.91 26.92 3.59
CA GLY A 112 -14.53 27.03 2.18
C GLY A 112 -15.67 26.61 1.27
N ILE A 113 -15.96 27.45 0.27
CA ILE A 113 -17.01 27.21 -0.70
C ILE A 113 -16.48 27.29 -2.13
N GLU A 114 -17.17 26.64 -3.05
CA GLU A 114 -16.91 26.71 -4.49
C GLU A 114 -18.22 27.03 -5.24
N VAL A 115 -18.19 28.11 -6.01
CA VAL A 115 -19.30 28.52 -6.89
C VAL A 115 -19.09 27.89 -8.27
N TRP A 116 -20.10 27.17 -8.76
CA TRP A 116 -20.06 26.52 -10.07
C TRP A 116 -20.82 27.34 -11.09
N THR A 117 -20.08 27.91 -12.04
CA THR A 117 -20.63 28.70 -13.14
C THR A 117 -20.59 27.90 -14.45
N SER A 118 -21.22 28.44 -15.49
CA SER A 118 -21.13 27.90 -16.85
C SER A 118 -19.71 27.98 -17.45
N ARG A 119 -18.83 28.84 -16.91
CA ARG A 119 -17.47 29.10 -17.46
C ARG A 119 -16.33 28.57 -16.59
N GLY A 120 -16.64 27.96 -15.44
CA GLY A 120 -15.61 27.50 -14.52
C GLY A 120 -16.09 27.42 -13.08
N ARG A 121 -15.14 27.39 -12.16
CA ARG A 121 -15.37 27.26 -10.72
C ARG A 121 -14.54 28.31 -9.99
N GLU A 122 -15.11 28.93 -8.98
CA GLU A 122 -14.43 29.92 -8.16
C GLU A 122 -14.57 29.57 -6.68
N GLY A 123 -13.43 29.34 -6.02
CA GLY A 123 -13.37 28.95 -4.62
C GLY A 123 -12.99 30.11 -3.72
N ILE A 124 -13.67 30.26 -2.58
CA ILE A 124 -13.35 31.26 -1.55
C ILE A 124 -13.49 30.69 -0.15
N THR A 125 -12.82 31.33 0.82
CA THR A 125 -13.09 31.13 2.24
C THR A 125 -14.05 32.22 2.70
N VAL A 126 -15.17 31.82 3.29
CA VAL A 126 -16.19 32.75 3.81
C VAL A 126 -15.64 33.41 5.06
N GLN A 127 -15.45 34.73 5.02
CA GLN A 127 -14.97 35.49 6.19
C GLN A 127 -16.11 35.85 7.13
N LYS A 128 -17.26 36.23 6.57
CA LYS A 128 -18.42 36.72 7.29
C LYS A 128 -19.69 36.30 6.56
N VAL A 129 -20.77 36.12 7.33
CA VAL A 129 -22.10 35.75 6.84
C VAL A 129 -23.10 36.76 7.37
N TRP A 130 -23.97 37.27 6.51
CA TRP A 130 -25.04 38.18 6.91
C TRP A 130 -26.42 37.61 6.57
N GLN A 131 -27.42 37.96 7.35
CA GLN A 131 -28.83 37.75 7.03
C GLN A 131 -29.52 39.12 7.06
N GLY A 132 -29.74 39.68 5.87
CA GLY A 132 -30.22 41.06 5.74
C GLY A 132 -29.13 42.06 6.13
N LYS A 133 -29.33 42.79 7.24
CA LYS A 133 -28.35 43.77 7.76
C LYS A 133 -27.55 43.26 8.97
N ARG A 134 -27.85 42.05 9.46
CA ARG A 134 -27.23 41.49 10.67
C ARG A 134 -26.14 40.49 10.29
N GLU A 135 -24.95 40.65 10.85
CA GLU A 135 -23.89 39.63 10.80
C GLU A 135 -24.28 38.46 11.71
N ILE A 136 -24.15 37.23 11.21
CA ILE A 136 -24.53 35.99 11.88
C ILE A 136 -23.35 35.02 11.91
N GLU A 137 -23.26 34.22 12.96
CA GLU A 137 -22.21 33.21 13.12
C GLU A 137 -22.55 31.89 12.40
N GLU A 138 -23.83 31.67 12.08
CA GLU A 138 -24.32 30.48 11.42
C GLU A 138 -25.56 30.77 10.56
N GLY A 139 -25.49 30.42 9.28
CA GLY A 139 -26.66 30.33 8.39
C GLY A 139 -27.18 28.89 8.32
N LYS A 140 -28.49 28.71 8.36
CA LYS A 140 -29.15 27.40 8.41
C LYS A 140 -29.76 27.02 7.05
N PRO A 141 -29.99 25.72 6.79
CA PRO A 141 -30.78 25.30 5.64
C PRO A 141 -32.11 26.06 5.55
N GLY A 142 -32.42 26.61 4.38
CA GLY A 142 -33.60 27.44 4.14
C GLY A 142 -33.34 28.94 4.17
N ASP A 143 -32.29 29.39 4.87
CA ASP A 143 -31.96 30.82 4.96
C ASP A 143 -31.47 31.38 3.62
N ILE A 144 -31.74 32.67 3.40
CA ILE A 144 -31.05 33.46 2.38
C ILE A 144 -30.01 34.31 3.09
N VAL A 145 -28.74 34.03 2.82
CA VAL A 145 -27.60 34.72 3.44
C VAL A 145 -26.80 35.48 2.40
N GLN A 146 -26.12 36.54 2.84
CA GLN A 146 -25.13 37.26 2.08
C GLN A 146 -23.71 36.88 2.51
N ILE A 147 -22.79 36.83 1.56
CA ILE A 147 -21.34 36.71 1.81
C ILE A 147 -20.57 37.65 0.89
N GLU A 148 -19.33 37.98 1.25
CA GLU A 148 -18.40 38.68 0.36
C GLU A 148 -17.87 37.74 -0.73
N PHE A 149 -17.95 38.16 -1.99
CA PHE A 149 -17.48 37.39 -3.14
C PHE A 149 -17.18 38.35 -4.29
N ALA A 150 -15.91 38.42 -4.72
CA ALA A 150 -15.45 39.29 -5.82
C ALA A 150 -15.32 38.55 -7.16
N GLY A 151 -16.03 37.43 -7.29
CA GLY A 151 -15.90 36.48 -8.39
C GLY A 151 -17.02 36.57 -9.44
N LYS A 152 -16.90 35.81 -10.53
CA LYS A 152 -17.97 35.69 -11.53
C LYS A 152 -19.02 34.70 -11.04
N SER A 153 -20.29 35.11 -11.09
CA SER A 153 -21.41 34.24 -10.76
C SER A 153 -22.74 34.78 -11.29
N HIS A 154 -23.69 33.88 -11.52
CA HIS A 154 -25.03 34.20 -12.03
C HIS A 154 -26.12 33.63 -11.10
N PRO A 155 -27.31 34.25 -11.04
CA PRO A 155 -28.46 33.65 -10.39
C PRO A 155 -28.73 32.23 -10.89
N GLY A 156 -28.94 31.30 -9.95
CA GLY A 156 -29.16 29.87 -10.22
C GLY A 156 -27.89 29.01 -10.20
N ASP A 157 -26.69 29.61 -10.24
CA ASP A 157 -25.43 28.88 -10.11
C ASP A 157 -25.39 28.10 -8.79
N ARG A 158 -24.79 26.91 -8.83
CA ARG A 158 -24.74 25.99 -7.68
C ARG A 158 -23.55 26.33 -6.80
N VAL A 159 -23.74 26.26 -5.48
CA VAL A 159 -22.67 26.48 -4.49
C VAL A 159 -22.44 25.20 -3.71
N PHE A 160 -21.17 24.84 -3.51
CA PHE A 160 -20.76 23.67 -2.75
C PHE A 160 -19.85 24.08 -1.59
N LYS A 161 -20.01 23.47 -0.42
CA LYS A 161 -19.07 23.60 0.70
C LYS A 161 -17.98 22.55 0.56
N THR A 162 -16.75 23.00 0.37
CA THR A 162 -15.56 22.16 0.13
C THR A 162 -14.63 22.08 1.35
N HIS A 163 -14.86 22.90 2.38
CA HIS A 163 -14.17 22.87 3.66
C HIS A 163 -15.15 23.30 4.76
N ASP A 164 -15.20 22.55 5.87
CA ASP A 164 -16.04 22.83 7.03
C ASP A 164 -15.14 23.13 8.24
N GLU A 165 -15.07 24.39 8.67
CA GLU A 165 -14.10 24.79 9.71
C GLU A 165 -14.46 24.19 11.08
N LEU A 166 -15.75 24.07 11.39
CA LEU A 166 -16.19 23.46 12.66
C LEU A 166 -15.79 21.98 12.73
N LEU A 167 -15.97 21.23 11.64
CA LEU A 167 -15.53 19.83 11.57
C LEU A 167 -14.01 19.71 11.78
N MET A 168 -13.24 20.61 11.17
CA MET A 168 -11.77 20.63 11.31
C MET A 168 -11.35 20.99 12.73
N GLU A 169 -12.00 21.96 13.36
CA GLU A 169 -11.75 22.33 14.75
C GLU A 169 -12.06 21.18 15.71
N LYS A 170 -13.25 20.55 15.59
CA LYS A 170 -13.62 19.36 16.36
C LYS A 170 -12.59 18.25 16.23
N ALA A 171 -12.09 18.03 15.01
CA ALA A 171 -11.06 17.05 14.75
C ALA A 171 -9.74 17.43 15.45
N ARG A 172 -9.24 18.67 15.32
CA ARG A 172 -8.03 19.15 16.02
C ARG A 172 -8.12 18.95 17.52
N GLN A 173 -9.25 19.33 18.13
CA GLN A 173 -9.48 19.18 19.57
C GLN A 173 -9.46 17.73 20.04
N SER A 174 -9.72 16.75 19.15
CA SER A 174 -9.75 15.33 19.50
C SER A 174 -8.37 14.70 19.71
N PHE A 175 -7.31 15.29 19.16
CA PHE A 175 -5.93 14.78 19.26
C PHE A 175 -4.94 15.81 19.84
N GLN A 176 -5.44 16.90 20.42
CA GLN A 176 -4.61 17.85 21.17
C GLN A 176 -4.01 17.19 22.41
N GLU A 177 -2.73 17.48 22.67
CA GLU A 177 -1.99 17.00 23.83
C GLU A 177 -2.71 17.37 25.14
N GLY A 178 -2.76 16.44 26.09
CA GLY A 178 -3.46 16.62 27.38
C GLY A 178 -4.91 16.14 27.43
N ARG A 179 -5.48 15.67 26.31
CA ARG A 179 -6.81 15.00 26.26
C ARG A 179 -6.68 13.52 25.88
N GLU A 180 -6.03 12.71 26.72
CA GLU A 180 -6.01 11.25 26.52
C GLU A 180 -7.42 10.66 26.67
N GLN A 181 -8.06 10.30 25.56
CA GLN A 181 -9.43 9.73 25.59
C GLN A 181 -9.49 8.25 25.97
N ARG A 182 -8.37 7.52 25.90
CA ARG A 182 -8.35 6.09 26.23
C ARG A 182 -8.17 5.89 27.74
N ARG A 183 -9.26 6.00 28.47
CA ARG A 183 -9.30 5.65 29.90
C ARG A 183 -9.15 4.14 30.08
N ARG A 184 -8.32 3.73 31.05
CA ARG A 184 -8.05 2.33 31.40
C ARG A 184 -8.91 1.95 32.61
N PRO A 185 -9.47 0.74 32.64
CA PRO A 185 -10.25 0.30 33.80
C PRO A 185 -9.36 0.24 35.04
N LEU A 186 -9.89 0.76 36.14
CA LEU A 186 -9.28 0.80 37.45
C LEU A 186 -10.23 0.17 38.44
N LYS A 187 -9.75 -0.82 39.19
CA LYS A 187 -10.50 -1.44 40.28
C LYS A 187 -10.01 -0.87 41.60
N MET A 188 -10.91 -0.59 42.53
CA MET A 188 -10.56 -0.10 43.86
C MET A 188 -11.21 -0.95 44.95
N ARG A 189 -10.58 -1.00 46.13
CA ARG A 189 -11.15 -1.58 47.34
C ARG A 189 -10.89 -0.64 48.50
N LEU A 190 -11.95 -0.25 49.21
CA LEU A 190 -11.85 0.56 50.42
C LEU A 190 -12.27 -0.30 51.61
N SER A 191 -11.39 -0.43 52.60
CA SER A 191 -11.62 -1.27 53.78
C SER A 191 -11.18 -0.61 55.08
N GLY A 192 -11.83 -0.95 56.20
CA GLY A 192 -11.41 -0.51 57.54
C GLY A 192 -12.54 -0.44 58.57
N SER A 193 -12.16 -0.20 59.82
CA SER A 193 -13.03 -0.23 61.01
C SER A 193 -13.03 1.11 61.73
N ILE A 194 -14.00 1.31 62.64
CA ILE A 194 -14.12 2.54 63.42
C ILE A 194 -12.95 2.63 64.41
N GLY A 195 -12.33 3.79 64.52
CA GLY A 195 -11.16 4.03 65.36
C GLY A 195 -9.82 3.76 64.68
N GLU A 196 -9.82 3.17 63.48
CA GLU A 196 -8.59 2.84 62.73
C GLU A 196 -8.52 3.58 61.37
N PRO A 197 -7.31 3.86 60.84
CA PRO A 197 -7.15 4.36 59.47
C PRO A 197 -7.68 3.37 58.42
N LEU A 198 -8.43 3.88 57.44
CA LEU A 198 -8.93 3.09 56.32
C LEU A 198 -7.85 2.85 55.28
N VAL A 199 -8.00 1.76 54.54
CA VAL A 199 -7.09 1.32 53.48
C VAL A 199 -7.80 1.41 52.13
N LEU A 200 -7.26 2.21 51.21
CA LEU A 200 -7.65 2.24 49.80
C LEU A 200 -6.61 1.50 48.97
N GLU A 201 -7.04 0.40 48.36
CA GLU A 201 -6.28 -0.37 47.38
C GLU A 201 -6.80 -0.07 45.97
N ALA A 202 -5.90 -0.04 44.99
CA ALA A 202 -6.28 0.12 43.59
C ALA A 202 -5.42 -0.72 42.64
N TRP A 203 -6.07 -1.30 41.63
CA TRP A 203 -5.47 -2.19 40.64
C TRP A 203 -5.63 -1.66 39.21
N ASP A 204 -4.50 -1.48 38.51
CA ASP A 204 -4.43 -1.18 37.06
C ASP A 204 -3.61 -2.28 36.38
N ARG A 205 -4.31 -3.27 35.81
CA ARG A 205 -3.73 -4.46 35.16
C ARG A 205 -2.71 -5.20 36.04
N ASP A 206 -1.44 -4.84 35.94
CA ASP A 206 -0.30 -5.47 36.62
C ASP A 206 0.16 -4.68 37.86
N LYS A 207 -0.48 -3.54 38.17
CA LYS A 207 -0.11 -2.65 39.28
C LYS A 207 -1.10 -2.75 40.42
N HIS A 208 -0.58 -2.73 41.64
CA HIS A 208 -1.35 -2.62 42.88
C HIS A 208 -0.73 -1.53 43.76
N VAL A 209 -1.56 -0.59 44.23
CA VAL A 209 -1.17 0.49 45.13
C VAL A 209 -2.10 0.46 46.34
N ARG A 210 -1.54 0.63 47.53
CA ARG A 210 -2.26 0.70 48.80
C ARG A 210 -1.91 2.01 49.51
N ILE A 211 -2.93 2.76 49.93
CA ILE A 211 -2.81 4.04 50.65
C ILE A 211 -3.69 3.98 51.90
N HIS A 212 -3.21 4.58 53.00
CA HIS A 212 -3.96 4.71 54.26
C HIS A 212 -4.55 6.10 54.40
N SER A 213 -5.69 6.23 55.07
CA SER A 213 -6.22 7.53 55.46
C SER A 213 -5.33 8.15 56.54
N ALA A 214 -5.21 9.47 56.56
CA ALA A 214 -4.53 10.21 57.61
C ALA A 214 -5.35 10.25 58.90
N THR A 215 -6.68 10.14 58.78
CA THR A 215 -7.61 10.15 59.92
C THR A 215 -8.29 8.79 60.09
N PRO A 216 -8.55 8.36 61.34
CA PRO A 216 -9.26 7.11 61.60
C PRO A 216 -10.74 7.22 61.21
N GLY A 217 -11.36 6.08 60.88
CA GLY A 217 -12.79 5.98 60.66
C GLY A 217 -13.58 6.38 61.91
N GLN A 218 -14.67 7.12 61.72
CA GLN A 218 -15.49 7.63 62.83
C GLN A 218 -16.87 6.99 62.81
N GLN A 219 -17.53 6.89 63.98
CA GLN A 219 -18.94 6.55 64.02
C GLN A 219 -19.76 7.65 63.34
N ALA A 220 -20.62 7.28 62.40
CA ALA A 220 -21.48 8.22 61.70
C ALA A 220 -22.51 8.84 62.64
N MET A 221 -22.44 10.17 62.83
CA MET A 221 -23.47 10.92 63.57
C MET A 221 -24.73 11.24 62.73
N LYS A 222 -24.60 11.25 61.40
CA LYS A 222 -25.70 11.61 60.47
C LYS A 222 -25.81 10.67 59.27
N ARG A 223 -24.71 10.39 58.57
CA ARG A 223 -24.67 9.54 57.38
C ARG A 223 -23.41 8.67 57.39
N ALA A 224 -23.60 7.37 57.22
CA ALA A 224 -22.52 6.41 57.06
C ALA A 224 -21.98 6.41 55.62
N LEU A 225 -20.77 5.89 55.44
CA LEU A 225 -20.12 5.74 54.14
C LEU A 225 -20.75 4.59 53.36
N THR A 226 -21.62 4.92 52.41
CA THR A 226 -22.24 3.93 51.50
C THR A 226 -21.37 3.65 50.28
N LEU A 227 -21.52 2.47 49.66
CA LEU A 227 -20.83 2.11 48.41
C LEU A 227 -21.09 3.14 47.29
N GLU A 228 -22.33 3.56 47.11
CA GLU A 228 -22.73 4.55 46.09
C GLU A 228 -21.98 5.87 46.27
N TYR A 229 -21.91 6.35 47.51
CA TYR A 229 -21.20 7.59 47.84
C TYR A 229 -19.68 7.46 47.66
N ALA A 230 -19.09 6.34 48.10
CA ALA A 230 -17.67 6.07 47.90
C ALA A 230 -17.32 5.98 46.40
N PHE A 231 -18.16 5.30 45.60
CA PHE A 231 -18.02 5.21 44.15
C PHE A 231 -18.06 6.58 43.50
N GLN A 232 -19.00 7.44 43.90
CA GLN A 232 -19.10 8.81 43.39
C GLN A 232 -17.89 9.69 43.73
N GLN A 233 -17.28 9.54 44.90
CA GLN A 233 -16.13 10.35 45.29
C GLN A 233 -14.82 9.81 44.67
N LEU A 234 -14.59 8.51 44.76
CA LEU A 234 -13.38 7.86 44.25
C LEU A 234 -13.38 7.80 42.71
N GLY A 235 -14.55 7.72 42.07
CA GLY A 235 -14.72 7.68 40.62
C GLY A 235 -14.52 9.02 39.90
N ARG A 236 -14.33 10.13 40.62
CA ARG A 236 -14.02 11.46 40.05
C ARG A 236 -12.56 11.53 39.60
N LEU A 237 -12.24 10.78 38.55
CA LEU A 237 -10.89 10.61 38.01
C LEU A 237 -10.49 11.67 36.97
N GLY A 238 -11.36 12.63 36.65
CA GLY A 238 -11.02 13.84 35.90
C GLY A 238 -10.34 13.59 34.55
N THR A 239 -9.16 14.20 34.35
CA THR A 239 -8.29 14.09 33.16
C THR A 239 -7.29 12.94 33.23
N THR A 240 -7.37 12.09 34.26
CA THR A 240 -6.45 10.96 34.41
C THR A 240 -6.77 9.89 33.36
N PRO A 241 -5.81 9.03 32.98
CA PRO A 241 -6.02 7.95 32.02
C PRO A 241 -6.80 6.77 32.60
N PHE A 242 -7.61 6.96 33.64
CA PHE A 242 -8.31 5.91 34.37
C PHE A 242 -9.84 6.11 34.36
N LEU A 243 -10.57 5.00 34.39
CA LEU A 243 -12.01 4.92 34.61
C LEU A 243 -12.24 3.94 35.77
N LEU A 244 -13.01 4.34 36.79
CA LEU A 244 -13.37 3.43 37.88
C LEU A 244 -14.35 2.39 37.32
N GLU A 245 -13.87 1.17 37.16
CA GLU A 245 -14.66 0.03 36.65
C GLU A 245 -15.39 -0.66 37.79
N GLU A 246 -14.71 -0.85 38.92
CA GLU A 246 -15.21 -1.60 40.06
C GLU A 246 -14.72 -0.95 41.37
N LEU A 247 -15.60 -0.89 42.37
CA LEU A 247 -15.26 -0.53 43.75
C LEU A 247 -15.85 -1.55 44.71
N ASN A 248 -15.02 -2.15 45.53
CA ASN A 248 -15.44 -3.00 46.65
C ASN A 248 -15.33 -2.20 47.96
N LEU A 249 -16.41 -2.16 48.74
CA LEU A 249 -16.46 -1.46 50.01
C LEU A 249 -16.63 -2.46 51.15
N GLU A 250 -15.63 -2.56 52.02
CA GLU A 250 -15.56 -3.49 53.15
C GLU A 250 -15.26 -2.73 54.45
N VAL A 251 -16.26 -1.99 54.92
CA VAL A 251 -16.13 -1.13 56.11
C VAL A 251 -17.12 -1.54 57.18
N GLU A 252 -16.77 -1.29 58.45
CA GLU A 252 -17.66 -1.51 59.59
C GLU A 252 -18.98 -0.73 59.45
N GLU A 253 -20.08 -1.33 59.89
CA GLU A 253 -21.41 -0.72 59.77
C GLU A 253 -21.50 0.58 60.58
N GLY A 254 -22.00 1.65 59.94
CA GLY A 254 -22.06 2.96 60.58
C GLY A 254 -20.75 3.75 60.54
N LEU A 255 -19.71 3.30 59.82
CA LEU A 255 -18.47 4.05 59.63
C LEU A 255 -18.67 5.29 58.74
N MET A 256 -18.00 6.39 59.09
CA MET A 256 -17.90 7.62 58.31
C MET A 256 -16.44 8.00 58.11
N LEU A 257 -16.10 8.44 56.89
CA LEU A 257 -14.82 9.06 56.56
C LEU A 257 -15.07 10.44 55.94
N PRO A 258 -14.35 11.50 56.36
CA PRO A 258 -14.49 12.83 55.77
C PRO A 258 -14.23 12.83 54.26
N VAL A 259 -14.99 13.63 53.53
CA VAL A 259 -14.90 13.73 52.05
C VAL A 259 -13.53 14.25 51.60
N SER A 260 -12.94 15.15 52.38
CA SER A 260 -11.57 15.62 52.15
C SER A 260 -10.58 14.46 52.16
N GLU A 261 -10.73 13.53 53.09
CA GLU A 261 -9.88 12.35 53.23
C GLU A 261 -10.03 11.39 52.04
N LEU A 262 -11.28 11.07 51.64
CA LEU A 262 -11.54 10.27 50.44
C LEU A 262 -10.93 10.88 49.17
N ASN A 263 -10.98 12.21 49.05
CA ASN A 263 -10.40 12.92 47.92
C ASN A 263 -8.87 12.88 47.91
N GLU A 264 -8.23 13.00 49.08
CA GLU A 264 -6.78 12.89 49.23
C GLU A 264 -6.30 11.47 48.96
N MET A 265 -6.92 10.45 49.57
CA MET A 265 -6.60 9.05 49.29
C MET A 265 -6.70 8.72 47.79
N ARG A 266 -7.76 9.18 47.11
CA ARG A 266 -7.90 9.06 45.65
C ARG A 266 -6.73 9.72 44.92
N ARG A 267 -6.38 10.96 45.27
CA ARG A 267 -5.28 11.70 44.62
C ARG A 267 -3.95 10.95 44.78
N SER A 268 -3.61 10.52 46.00
CA SER A 268 -2.37 9.81 46.29
C SER A 268 -2.26 8.45 45.59
N VAL A 269 -3.35 7.70 45.52
CA VAL A 269 -3.41 6.43 44.77
C VAL A 269 -3.14 6.67 43.28
N ILE A 270 -3.81 7.67 42.70
CA ILE A 270 -3.68 7.97 41.27
C ILE A 270 -2.29 8.49 40.94
N GLU A 271 -1.74 9.39 41.77
CA GLU A 271 -0.38 9.87 41.62
C GLU A 271 0.63 8.71 41.65
N SER A 272 0.49 7.80 42.61
CA SER A 272 1.34 6.61 42.74
C SER A 272 1.24 5.67 41.53
N LEU A 273 0.03 5.49 40.98
CA LEU A 273 -0.20 4.69 39.77
C LEU A 273 0.44 5.33 38.52
N LEU A 274 0.47 6.66 38.44
CA LEU A 274 1.08 7.43 37.35
C LEU A 274 2.61 7.53 37.48
N HIS A 275 3.16 7.63 38.69
CA HIS A 275 4.58 7.91 38.95
C HIS A 275 5.52 6.75 38.62
N LYS A 276 5.01 5.53 38.43
CA LYS A 276 5.77 4.41 37.84
C LYS A 276 5.43 4.28 36.35
N PRO A 277 6.08 5.02 35.43
CA PRO A 277 5.92 4.75 34.01
C PRO A 277 6.27 3.29 33.76
N ARG A 278 5.46 2.61 32.93
CA ARG A 278 5.85 1.33 32.36
C ARG A 278 7.23 1.53 31.73
N ILE A 279 8.25 0.92 32.30
CA ILE A 279 9.44 0.62 31.52
C ILE A 279 8.95 -0.45 30.54
N LYS A 280 8.35 -0.05 29.41
CA LYS A 280 8.62 -0.81 28.19
C LYS A 280 10.13 -0.87 28.19
N GLU A 281 10.73 -2.05 28.29
CA GLU A 281 12.17 -2.19 28.12
C GLU A 281 12.49 -1.49 26.80
N LYS A 282 12.92 -0.23 26.88
CA LYS A 282 13.31 0.52 25.72
C LYS A 282 14.53 -0.24 25.28
N VAL A 283 14.44 -0.91 24.13
CA VAL A 283 15.58 -1.56 23.51
C VAL A 283 16.67 -0.50 23.48
N THR A 284 17.66 -0.64 24.35
CA THR A 284 18.67 0.39 24.52
C THR A 284 19.40 0.52 23.19
N ARG A 285 19.96 1.70 22.91
CA ARG A 285 20.73 1.89 21.67
C ARG A 285 21.81 0.82 21.53
N LYS A 286 22.40 0.38 22.66
CA LYS A 286 23.35 -0.73 22.74
C LYS A 286 22.74 -2.07 22.29
N VAL A 287 21.57 -2.46 22.81
CA VAL A 287 20.89 -3.71 22.38
C VAL A 287 20.47 -3.63 20.91
N TYR A 288 19.95 -2.49 20.45
CA TYR A 288 19.58 -2.29 19.05
C TYR A 288 20.79 -2.46 18.11
N ASN A 289 21.90 -1.78 18.42
CA ASN A 289 23.11 -1.85 17.60
C ASN A 289 23.66 -3.28 17.57
N ARG A 290 23.70 -3.97 18.72
CA ARG A 290 24.13 -5.37 18.79
C ARG A 290 23.26 -6.28 17.91
N ARG A 291 21.92 -6.20 18.01
CA ARG A 291 21.00 -6.99 17.17
C ARG A 291 21.19 -6.71 15.68
N ARG A 292 21.47 -5.46 15.32
CA ARG A 292 21.74 -5.06 13.93
C ARG A 292 23.05 -5.67 13.42
N GLU A 293 24.11 -5.62 14.21
CA GLU A 293 25.42 -6.21 13.87
C GLU A 293 25.32 -7.73 13.76
N GLU A 294 24.66 -8.40 14.71
CA GLU A 294 24.37 -9.84 14.67
C GLU A 294 23.63 -10.23 13.38
N TRP A 295 22.61 -9.47 13.00
CA TRP A 295 21.86 -9.69 11.76
C TRP A 295 22.70 -9.50 10.50
N GLN A 296 23.52 -8.45 10.44
CA GLN A 296 24.42 -8.19 9.32
C GLN A 296 25.49 -9.28 9.17
N ASN A 297 26.08 -9.72 10.28
CA ASN A 297 27.07 -10.79 10.29
C ASN A 297 26.46 -12.12 9.83
N ARG A 298 25.22 -12.43 10.26
CA ARG A 298 24.51 -13.62 9.78
C ARG A 298 24.29 -13.58 8.28
N LEU A 299 23.80 -12.46 7.74
CA LEU A 299 23.60 -12.32 6.29
C LEU A 299 24.90 -12.45 5.50
N LYS A 300 26.01 -11.91 6.03
CA LYS A 300 27.34 -12.08 5.42
C LYS A 300 27.76 -13.54 5.40
N LEU A 301 27.59 -14.26 6.51
CA LEU A 301 27.91 -15.68 6.60
C LEU A 301 27.06 -16.52 5.63
N GLU A 302 25.75 -16.28 5.59
CA GLU A 302 24.84 -16.96 4.66
C GLU A 302 25.27 -16.73 3.20
N ARG A 303 25.60 -15.49 2.83
CA ARG A 303 26.11 -15.18 1.48
C ARG A 303 27.37 -15.99 1.16
N ASP A 304 28.33 -15.99 2.08
CA ASP A 304 29.62 -16.66 1.88
C ASP A 304 29.42 -18.20 1.79
N GLN A 305 28.46 -18.76 2.55
CA GLN A 305 28.04 -20.17 2.43
C GLN A 305 27.41 -20.49 1.07
N PHE A 306 26.48 -19.65 0.59
CA PHE A 306 25.89 -19.86 -0.73
C PHE A 306 26.95 -19.78 -1.84
N ILE A 307 27.91 -18.87 -1.73
CA ILE A 307 29.05 -18.79 -2.65
C ILE A 307 29.85 -20.11 -2.62
N GLY A 308 30.19 -20.63 -1.44
CA GLY A 308 30.90 -21.90 -1.29
C GLY A 308 30.16 -23.11 -1.88
N SER A 309 28.86 -23.22 -1.63
CA SER A 309 28.01 -24.31 -2.16
C SER A 309 27.96 -24.36 -3.69
N VAL A 310 28.06 -23.20 -4.34
CA VAL A 310 28.12 -23.09 -5.79
C VAL A 310 29.48 -23.57 -6.32
N GLN A 311 30.57 -23.37 -5.56
CA GLN A 311 31.93 -23.79 -5.94
C GLN A 311 32.11 -25.31 -5.88
N GLU A 312 31.60 -25.97 -4.84
CA GLU A 312 31.71 -27.44 -4.68
C GLU A 312 30.96 -28.22 -5.78
N CYS A 313 29.91 -27.64 -6.38
CA CYS A 313 29.13 -28.26 -7.45
C CYS A 313 29.85 -28.30 -8.82
N GLY A 314 31.11 -27.84 -8.92
CA GLY A 314 31.96 -28.00 -10.10
C GLY A 314 31.52 -27.23 -11.36
N LYS A 315 30.49 -26.38 -11.27
CA LYS A 315 29.96 -25.59 -12.39
C LYS A 315 30.33 -24.11 -12.23
N VAL A 316 31.46 -23.73 -12.81
CA VAL A 316 31.81 -22.37 -13.28
C VAL A 316 32.03 -21.32 -12.18
N HIS A 317 33.02 -20.45 -12.41
CA HIS A 317 33.33 -19.32 -11.54
C HIS A 317 32.08 -18.55 -11.08
N TYR A 318 31.96 -18.38 -9.77
CA TYR A 318 31.00 -17.60 -8.96
C TYR A 318 30.50 -16.25 -9.53
N ARG A 319 31.14 -15.70 -10.57
CA ARG A 319 30.83 -14.42 -11.21
C ARG A 319 30.22 -14.52 -12.60
N ARG A 320 30.20 -15.69 -13.25
CA ARG A 320 29.83 -15.80 -14.67
C ARG A 320 29.05 -17.07 -14.95
N ALA A 321 28.03 -16.97 -15.80
CA ALA A 321 27.40 -18.14 -16.40
C ALA A 321 28.42 -18.94 -17.22
N ALA A 322 28.14 -20.23 -17.47
CA ALA A 322 29.01 -21.14 -18.23
C ALA A 322 29.41 -20.61 -19.63
N SER A 323 28.58 -19.74 -20.19
CA SER A 323 28.84 -18.96 -21.40
C SER A 323 28.01 -17.68 -21.37
N ALA A 324 28.34 -16.69 -22.21
CA ALA A 324 27.52 -15.48 -22.37
C ALA A 324 26.07 -15.82 -22.75
N ALA A 325 25.87 -16.82 -23.60
CA ALA A 325 24.55 -17.29 -24.02
C ALA A 325 23.72 -17.90 -22.87
N MET A 326 24.37 -18.51 -21.88
CA MET A 326 23.73 -18.97 -20.64
C MET A 326 23.54 -17.85 -19.62
N GLY A 327 24.29 -16.75 -19.77
CA GLY A 327 24.19 -15.53 -18.98
C GLY A 327 23.09 -14.57 -19.42
N LEU A 328 22.50 -14.78 -20.61
CA LEU A 328 21.47 -13.94 -21.20
C LEU A 328 20.10 -14.65 -21.19
N THR A 329 19.22 -14.25 -20.27
CA THR A 329 17.83 -14.71 -20.24
C THR A 329 16.98 -13.87 -21.18
N VAL A 330 16.25 -14.50 -22.10
CA VAL A 330 15.31 -13.82 -23.00
C VAL A 330 13.88 -14.16 -22.61
N ALA A 331 13.14 -13.15 -22.18
CA ALA A 331 11.75 -13.28 -21.73
C ALA A 331 10.79 -12.94 -22.88
N VAL A 332 9.89 -13.87 -23.23
CA VAL A 332 8.95 -13.75 -24.36
C VAL A 332 7.57 -14.32 -24.03
N SER A 333 6.53 -13.80 -24.69
CA SER A 333 5.13 -14.12 -24.37
C SER A 333 4.45 -15.10 -25.34
N ASN A 334 5.14 -15.54 -26.40
CA ASN A 334 4.58 -16.41 -27.44
C ASN A 334 5.64 -17.30 -28.11
N LEU A 335 5.19 -18.35 -28.81
CA LEU A 335 6.05 -19.35 -29.46
C LEU A 335 6.94 -18.76 -30.58
N GLU A 336 6.44 -17.77 -31.33
CA GLU A 336 7.24 -17.13 -32.38
C GLU A 336 8.41 -16.33 -31.79
N GLY A 337 8.20 -15.71 -30.63
CA GLY A 337 9.27 -15.07 -29.86
C GLY A 337 10.32 -16.08 -29.38
N VAL A 338 9.91 -17.27 -28.92
CA VAL A 338 10.83 -18.36 -28.54
C VAL A 338 11.70 -18.75 -29.74
N LYS A 339 11.08 -19.01 -30.90
CA LYS A 339 11.80 -19.37 -32.13
C LYS A 339 12.78 -18.28 -32.57
N ALA A 340 12.35 -17.02 -32.52
CA ALA A 340 13.19 -15.88 -32.90
C ALA A 340 14.41 -15.72 -31.99
N ALA A 341 14.22 -15.86 -30.68
CA ALA A 341 15.30 -15.77 -29.69
C ALA A 341 16.31 -16.92 -29.84
N LEU A 342 15.84 -18.16 -29.97
CA LEU A 342 16.70 -19.32 -30.19
C LEU A 342 17.51 -19.20 -31.49
N LYS A 343 16.87 -18.77 -32.59
CA LYS A 343 17.54 -18.53 -33.88
C LYS A 343 18.61 -17.45 -33.80
N ALA A 344 18.45 -16.48 -32.90
CA ALA A 344 19.43 -15.43 -32.65
C ALA A 344 20.57 -15.86 -31.70
N GLY A 345 20.57 -17.12 -31.23
CA GLY A 345 21.65 -17.69 -30.42
C GLY A 345 21.39 -17.71 -28.92
N ALA A 346 20.23 -17.24 -28.45
CA ALA A 346 19.89 -17.35 -27.04
C ALA A 346 19.81 -18.81 -26.60
N LYS A 347 20.36 -19.12 -25.42
CA LYS A 347 20.27 -20.47 -24.82
C LYS A 347 19.38 -20.50 -23.58
N ARG A 348 18.88 -19.37 -23.11
CA ARG A 348 18.04 -19.30 -21.91
C ARG A 348 16.76 -18.53 -22.17
N ILE A 349 15.63 -19.25 -22.21
CA ILE A 349 14.33 -18.68 -22.60
C ILE A 349 13.36 -18.74 -21.43
N ALA A 350 12.84 -17.58 -21.03
CA ALA A 350 11.75 -17.43 -20.07
C ALA A 350 10.43 -17.17 -20.83
N MET A 351 9.62 -18.21 -21.03
CA MET A 351 8.42 -18.16 -21.85
C MET A 351 7.14 -18.12 -20.99
N GLY A 352 6.09 -17.48 -21.50
CA GLY A 352 4.79 -17.41 -20.83
C GLY A 352 4.57 -16.06 -20.16
N GLY A 353 4.11 -16.08 -18.90
CA GLY A 353 3.68 -14.90 -18.16
C GLY A 353 2.22 -14.55 -18.43
N GLU A 354 1.93 -13.26 -18.51
CA GLU A 354 0.58 -12.74 -18.73
C GLU A 354 -0.02 -13.25 -20.04
N ARG A 355 -1.32 -13.52 -20.01
CA ARG A 355 -2.09 -13.91 -21.18
C ARG A 355 -2.80 -12.68 -21.72
N TRP A 356 -2.31 -12.15 -22.83
CA TRP A 356 -2.80 -10.92 -23.43
C TRP A 356 -4.07 -11.12 -24.27
N ARG A 357 -4.93 -10.11 -24.32
CA ARG A 357 -6.06 -10.07 -25.28
C ARG A 357 -5.63 -9.64 -26.68
N SER A 358 -4.69 -8.71 -26.77
CA SER A 358 -4.22 -8.07 -28.01
C SER A 358 -3.40 -8.99 -28.92
N ARG A 359 -2.91 -10.11 -28.40
CA ARG A 359 -2.05 -11.07 -29.11
C ARG A 359 -2.30 -12.48 -28.64
N LYS A 360 -1.99 -13.46 -29.50
CA LYS A 360 -2.06 -14.88 -29.13
C LYS A 360 -1.01 -15.18 -28.05
N GLY A 361 -1.47 -15.50 -26.84
CA GLY A 361 -0.63 -16.08 -25.79
C GLY A 361 -0.30 -17.55 -26.09
N MET A 362 0.46 -18.20 -25.21
CA MET A 362 0.82 -19.61 -25.39
C MET A 362 -0.29 -20.55 -24.94
N SER A 363 -0.72 -21.48 -25.81
CA SER A 363 -1.47 -22.67 -25.38
C SER A 363 -0.57 -23.66 -24.64
N PHE A 364 -1.16 -24.71 -24.06
CA PHE A 364 -0.40 -25.82 -23.46
C PHE A 364 0.55 -26.47 -24.48
N GLU A 365 0.09 -26.66 -25.72
CA GLU A 365 0.87 -27.20 -26.84
C GLU A 365 1.98 -26.23 -27.26
N ASP A 366 1.70 -24.92 -27.30
CA ASP A 366 2.72 -23.91 -27.59
C ASP A 366 3.83 -23.93 -26.51
N ILE A 367 3.48 -24.07 -25.22
CA ILE A 367 4.45 -24.22 -24.12
C ILE A 367 5.29 -25.48 -24.32
N ARG A 368 4.64 -26.63 -24.60
CA ARG A 368 5.34 -27.90 -24.83
C ARG A 368 6.29 -27.82 -26.01
N ALA A 369 5.87 -27.18 -27.10
CA ALA A 369 6.70 -26.95 -28.27
C ALA A 369 7.89 -26.04 -27.95
N GLY A 370 7.68 -24.95 -27.21
CA GLY A 370 8.74 -24.04 -26.77
C GLY A 370 9.79 -24.74 -25.90
N VAL A 371 9.36 -25.59 -24.96
CA VAL A 371 10.24 -26.39 -24.11
C VAL A 371 11.10 -27.36 -24.93
N ARG A 372 10.48 -28.10 -25.86
CA ARG A 372 11.21 -29.01 -26.76
C ARG A 372 12.24 -28.29 -27.62
N LEU A 373 11.86 -27.18 -28.24
CA LEU A 373 12.77 -26.36 -29.05
C LEU A 373 13.98 -25.86 -28.24
N CYS A 374 13.77 -25.49 -26.96
CA CYS A 374 14.89 -25.12 -26.08
C CYS A 374 15.85 -26.30 -25.88
N LYS A 375 15.34 -27.50 -25.56
CA LYS A 375 16.17 -28.71 -25.38
C LYS A 375 16.93 -29.10 -26.64
N GLU A 376 16.26 -29.12 -27.80
CA GLU A 376 16.87 -29.47 -29.09
C GLU A 376 18.05 -28.54 -29.43
N GLN A 377 17.99 -27.29 -28.98
CA GLN A 377 19.05 -26.30 -29.15
C GLN A 377 20.06 -26.28 -28.00
N GLY A 378 20.00 -27.23 -27.06
CA GLY A 378 20.90 -27.30 -25.89
C GLY A 378 20.71 -26.13 -24.92
N GLY A 379 19.54 -25.51 -24.91
CA GLY A 379 19.17 -24.39 -24.05
C GLY A 379 18.32 -24.80 -22.84
N THR A 380 18.10 -23.86 -21.94
CA THR A 380 17.20 -23.99 -20.79
C THR A 380 15.87 -23.28 -21.04
N SER A 381 14.79 -23.96 -20.69
CA SER A 381 13.43 -23.43 -20.67
C SER A 381 13.01 -23.06 -19.25
N ILE A 382 12.33 -21.92 -19.12
CA ILE A 382 11.72 -21.46 -17.88
C ILE A 382 10.28 -21.06 -18.20
N LEU A 383 9.31 -21.60 -17.48
CA LEU A 383 7.89 -21.23 -17.59
C LEU A 383 7.60 -20.12 -16.60
N ARG A 384 7.29 -18.92 -17.10
CA ARG A 384 6.87 -17.78 -16.28
C ARG A 384 5.40 -17.86 -15.97
N LEU A 385 5.06 -17.59 -14.72
CA LEU A 385 3.68 -17.43 -14.27
C LEU A 385 3.27 -15.94 -14.30
N PRO A 386 1.98 -15.63 -14.50
CA PRO A 386 1.49 -14.24 -14.53
C PRO A 386 1.73 -13.53 -13.20
N ARG A 387 1.97 -12.22 -13.21
CA ARG A 387 2.29 -11.47 -11.99
C ARG A 387 1.25 -11.56 -10.86
N ILE A 388 -0.03 -11.66 -11.22
CA ILE A 388 -1.16 -11.66 -10.28
C ILE A 388 -2.11 -12.80 -10.61
N LEU A 389 -2.33 -13.67 -9.63
CA LEU A 389 -3.32 -14.75 -9.66
C LEU A 389 -4.28 -14.61 -8.48
N ASN A 390 -5.59 -14.72 -8.74
CA ASN A 390 -6.59 -14.98 -7.71
C ASN A 390 -6.78 -16.50 -7.50
N GLU A 391 -7.64 -16.90 -6.57
CA GLU A 391 -7.86 -18.32 -6.25
C GLU A 391 -8.28 -19.16 -7.47
N GLY A 392 -9.25 -18.67 -8.26
CA GLY A 392 -9.73 -19.38 -9.45
C GLY A 392 -8.69 -19.50 -10.56
N GLN A 393 -7.88 -18.45 -10.75
CA GLN A 393 -6.76 -18.45 -11.69
C GLN A 393 -5.63 -19.37 -11.21
N SER A 394 -5.37 -19.38 -9.90
CA SER A 394 -4.37 -20.27 -9.28
C SER A 394 -4.77 -21.73 -9.47
N ALA A 395 -6.04 -22.09 -9.29
CA ALA A 395 -6.54 -23.44 -9.56
C ALA A 395 -6.31 -23.87 -11.02
N TRP A 396 -6.56 -22.96 -11.98
CA TRP A 396 -6.28 -23.26 -13.40
C TRP A 396 -4.79 -23.49 -13.67
N TRP A 397 -3.91 -22.67 -13.10
CA TRP A 397 -2.46 -22.84 -13.24
C TRP A 397 -1.96 -24.08 -12.52
N TYR A 398 -2.51 -24.43 -11.36
CA TYR A 398 -2.18 -25.65 -10.63
C TYR A 398 -2.44 -26.89 -11.50
N GLU A 399 -3.60 -26.98 -12.14
CA GLU A 399 -3.94 -28.06 -13.08
C GLU A 399 -3.02 -28.11 -14.30
N LEU A 400 -2.62 -26.95 -14.83
CA LEU A 400 -1.64 -26.88 -15.91
C LEU A 400 -0.28 -27.41 -15.44
N LEU A 401 0.18 -26.99 -14.27
CA LEU A 401 1.48 -27.38 -13.72
C LEU A 401 1.52 -28.87 -13.35
N LEU A 402 0.42 -29.46 -12.87
CA LEU A 402 0.34 -30.92 -12.68
C LEU A 402 0.62 -31.68 -13.99
N LYS A 403 0.11 -31.20 -15.12
CA LYS A 403 0.36 -31.81 -16.44
C LYS A 403 1.79 -31.58 -16.93
N VAL A 404 2.40 -30.46 -16.54
CA VAL A 404 3.80 -30.13 -16.90
C VAL A 404 4.79 -30.91 -16.04
N LYS A 405 4.42 -31.26 -14.79
CA LYS A 405 5.28 -31.96 -13.82
C LYS A 405 5.91 -33.23 -14.39
N ASP A 406 5.11 -34.00 -15.13
CA ASP A 406 5.48 -35.32 -15.65
C ASP A 406 6.22 -35.26 -17.00
N TRP A 407 6.55 -34.06 -17.50
CA TRP A 407 7.38 -33.94 -18.69
C TRP A 407 8.82 -34.32 -18.37
N GLU A 408 9.42 -35.17 -19.20
CA GLU A 408 10.86 -35.48 -19.14
C GLU A 408 11.72 -34.20 -19.14
N ASP A 409 11.29 -33.22 -19.92
CA ASP A 409 11.98 -31.93 -20.13
C ASP A 409 11.30 -30.78 -19.41
N ARG A 410 10.68 -31.04 -18.26
CA ARG A 410 9.92 -30.02 -17.52
C ARG A 410 10.76 -28.75 -17.32
N PRO A 411 10.22 -27.56 -17.61
CA PRO A 411 10.93 -26.30 -17.42
C PRO A 411 11.08 -25.97 -15.94
N ALA A 412 12.06 -25.12 -15.60
CA ALA A 412 12.04 -24.44 -14.32
C ALA A 412 10.83 -23.48 -14.25
N ILE A 413 10.31 -23.20 -13.05
CA ILE A 413 9.21 -22.25 -12.87
C ILE A 413 9.77 -20.89 -12.48
N MET A 414 9.32 -19.81 -13.12
CA MET A 414 9.60 -18.45 -12.66
C MET A 414 8.37 -17.90 -11.95
N VAL A 415 8.54 -17.68 -10.64
CA VAL A 415 7.48 -17.20 -9.74
C VAL A 415 7.55 -15.68 -9.61
N SER A 416 6.38 -15.06 -9.66
CA SER A 416 6.15 -13.61 -9.62
C SER A 416 5.54 -13.14 -8.30
N ASN A 417 5.10 -14.08 -7.45
CA ASN A 417 4.66 -13.83 -6.08
C ASN A 417 4.84 -15.08 -5.19
N LEU A 418 4.61 -14.93 -3.87
CA LEU A 418 4.77 -16.03 -2.91
C LEU A 418 3.72 -17.14 -3.09
N GLY A 419 2.50 -16.82 -3.50
CA GLY A 419 1.44 -17.83 -3.70
C GLY A 419 1.81 -18.83 -4.80
N GLU A 420 2.47 -18.35 -5.85
CA GLU A 420 3.00 -19.21 -6.91
C GLU A 420 4.14 -20.12 -6.45
N LEU A 421 4.98 -19.64 -5.54
CA LEU A 421 6.03 -20.47 -4.94
C LEU A 421 5.41 -21.60 -4.11
N GLU A 422 4.44 -21.27 -3.25
CA GLU A 422 3.69 -22.26 -2.48
C GLU A 422 3.01 -23.28 -3.40
N MET A 423 2.37 -22.80 -4.48
CA MET A 423 1.72 -23.64 -5.49
C MET A 423 2.72 -24.61 -6.15
N ALA A 424 3.87 -24.12 -6.62
CA ALA A 424 4.88 -24.95 -7.26
C ALA A 424 5.47 -25.99 -6.28
N LYS A 425 5.76 -25.59 -5.03
CA LYS A 425 6.29 -26.47 -3.98
C LYS A 425 5.28 -27.51 -3.50
N ALA A 426 3.99 -27.19 -3.50
CA ALA A 426 2.94 -28.16 -3.19
C ALA A 426 2.85 -29.27 -4.25
N ILE A 427 3.11 -28.93 -5.51
CA ILE A 427 3.13 -29.91 -6.62
C ILE A 427 4.39 -30.78 -6.54
N ASP A 428 5.56 -30.15 -6.38
CA ASP A 428 6.84 -30.83 -6.22
C ASP A 428 7.79 -29.93 -5.39
N PRO A 429 8.14 -30.33 -4.15
CA PRO A 429 9.03 -29.57 -3.29
C PRO A 429 10.42 -29.30 -3.90
N ASP A 430 10.84 -30.14 -4.84
CA ASP A 430 12.14 -30.07 -5.50
C ASP A 430 12.07 -29.48 -6.92
N TRP A 431 10.90 -28.97 -7.35
CA TRP A 431 10.77 -28.32 -8.65
C TRP A 431 11.75 -27.13 -8.74
N PRO A 432 12.68 -27.11 -9.72
CA PRO A 432 13.55 -25.97 -9.95
C PRO A 432 12.76 -24.68 -10.17
N PHE A 433 13.09 -23.62 -9.43
CA PHE A 433 12.40 -22.34 -9.59
C PHE A 433 13.36 -21.14 -9.57
N GLU A 434 12.88 -20.05 -10.16
CA GLU A 434 13.52 -18.73 -10.15
C GLU A 434 12.52 -17.65 -9.74
N VAL A 435 13.03 -16.54 -9.22
CA VAL A 435 12.25 -15.43 -8.70
C VAL A 435 12.27 -14.28 -9.70
N ASP A 436 11.09 -13.85 -10.12
CA ASP A 436 10.92 -12.74 -11.06
C ASP A 436 11.15 -11.36 -10.41
N TYR A 437 11.42 -10.35 -11.24
CA TYR A 437 11.65 -8.97 -10.78
C TYR A 437 10.41 -8.38 -10.06
N SER A 438 9.22 -8.88 -10.38
CA SER A 438 7.95 -8.43 -9.79
C SER A 438 7.80 -8.69 -8.28
N VAL A 439 8.62 -9.57 -7.71
CA VAL A 439 8.70 -9.84 -6.26
C VAL A 439 9.38 -8.69 -5.48
N ASN A 440 10.01 -7.73 -6.18
CA ASN A 440 10.63 -6.53 -5.62
C ASN A 440 11.83 -6.82 -4.70
N ILE A 441 12.85 -7.49 -5.24
CA ILE A 441 14.09 -7.79 -4.52
C ILE A 441 14.96 -6.53 -4.42
N PHE A 442 14.96 -5.89 -3.25
CA PHE A 442 15.70 -4.63 -2.99
C PHE A 442 16.87 -4.74 -2.01
N ASN A 443 17.04 -5.89 -1.34
CA ASN A 443 18.05 -6.04 -0.29
C ASN A 443 18.55 -7.48 -0.18
N GLY A 444 19.71 -7.66 0.45
CA GLY A 444 20.36 -8.97 0.59
C GLY A 444 19.56 -9.96 1.43
N ALA A 445 18.69 -9.50 2.34
CA ALA A 445 17.84 -10.40 3.13
C ALA A 445 16.75 -11.07 2.28
N ALA A 446 16.20 -10.35 1.29
CA ALA A 446 15.28 -10.92 0.31
C ALA A 446 15.98 -11.95 -0.59
N VAL A 447 17.20 -11.63 -1.07
CA VAL A 447 18.02 -12.60 -1.83
C VAL A 447 18.29 -13.85 -1.00
N ALA A 448 18.78 -13.69 0.22
CA ALA A 448 19.06 -14.81 1.14
C ALA A 448 17.82 -15.66 1.43
N HIS A 449 16.65 -15.03 1.60
CA HIS A 449 15.40 -15.74 1.84
C HIS A 449 15.06 -16.70 0.69
N PHE A 450 15.10 -16.22 -0.56
CA PHE A 450 14.75 -17.07 -1.70
C PHE A 450 15.83 -18.12 -2.01
N LEU A 451 17.11 -17.81 -1.80
CA LEU A 451 18.18 -18.81 -1.91
C LEU A 451 18.01 -19.93 -0.87
N ARG A 452 17.60 -19.62 0.37
CA ARG A 452 17.27 -20.63 1.39
C ARG A 452 16.11 -21.53 0.99
N LEU A 453 15.15 -21.01 0.23
CA LEU A 453 14.03 -21.78 -0.31
C LEU A 453 14.41 -22.62 -1.55
N GLY A 454 15.66 -22.50 -2.03
CA GLY A 454 16.19 -23.28 -3.15
C GLY A 454 16.19 -22.57 -4.50
N ALA A 455 16.00 -21.25 -4.54
CA ALA A 455 15.95 -20.50 -5.80
C ALA A 455 17.23 -20.71 -6.63
N GLN A 456 17.06 -21.01 -7.92
CA GLN A 456 18.14 -21.11 -8.90
C GLN A 456 18.48 -19.76 -9.55
N GLY A 457 17.59 -18.78 -9.40
CA GLY A 457 17.78 -17.41 -9.85
C GLY A 457 16.94 -16.41 -9.09
N VAL A 458 17.50 -15.22 -8.89
CA VAL A 458 16.80 -14.10 -8.25
C VAL A 458 17.00 -12.85 -9.09
N THR A 459 15.94 -12.41 -9.77
CA THR A 459 15.97 -11.19 -10.55
C THR A 459 15.77 -9.98 -9.65
N LEU A 460 16.72 -9.04 -9.75
CA LEU A 460 16.72 -7.82 -8.95
C LEU A 460 15.65 -6.85 -9.44
N SER A 461 15.12 -6.01 -8.53
CA SER A 461 14.13 -4.98 -8.88
C SER A 461 14.68 -3.99 -9.92
N THR A 462 13.83 -3.58 -10.87
CA THR A 462 14.15 -2.57 -11.90
C THR A 462 14.22 -1.14 -11.36
N GLU A 463 13.84 -0.95 -10.10
CA GLU A 463 13.87 0.32 -9.38
C GLU A 463 15.15 0.54 -8.57
N LEU A 464 16.10 -0.41 -8.62
CA LEU A 464 17.39 -0.29 -7.94
C LEU A 464 18.33 0.70 -8.65
N GLU A 465 19.10 1.41 -7.82
CA GLU A 465 20.22 2.26 -8.25
C GLU A 465 21.49 1.42 -8.45
N ARG A 466 22.46 1.96 -9.22
CA ARG A 466 23.74 1.29 -9.52
C ARG A 466 24.47 0.75 -8.28
N SER A 467 24.59 1.55 -7.23
CA SER A 467 25.30 1.18 -5.99
C SER A 467 24.59 0.05 -5.22
N GLN A 468 23.27 -0.01 -5.33
CA GLN A 468 22.46 -1.07 -4.73
C GLN A 468 22.60 -2.37 -5.54
N ILE A 469 22.60 -2.29 -6.87
CA ILE A 469 22.89 -3.43 -7.74
C ILE A 469 24.28 -3.99 -7.44
N GLU A 470 25.31 -3.15 -7.34
CA GLU A 470 26.67 -3.57 -6.98
C GLU A 470 26.72 -4.30 -5.63
N THR A 471 25.95 -3.82 -4.65
CA THR A 471 25.86 -4.49 -3.34
C THR A 471 25.22 -5.87 -3.44
N LEU A 472 24.15 -6.00 -4.24
CA LEU A 472 23.40 -7.24 -4.39
C LEU A 472 24.07 -8.23 -5.34
N ALA A 473 24.80 -7.77 -6.34
CA ALA A 473 25.58 -8.59 -7.28
C ALA A 473 26.68 -9.43 -6.58
N ARG A 474 27.02 -9.08 -5.33
CA ARG A 474 27.89 -9.93 -4.47
C ARG A 474 27.25 -11.25 -4.07
N TRP A 475 25.94 -11.40 -4.22
CA TRP A 475 25.23 -12.65 -4.01
C TRP A 475 25.22 -13.49 -5.30
N PRO A 476 25.34 -14.82 -5.20
CA PRO A 476 25.29 -15.69 -6.37
C PRO A 476 23.88 -15.71 -6.97
N ARG A 477 23.78 -16.13 -8.24
CA ARG A 477 22.51 -16.36 -8.96
C ARG A 477 21.63 -15.12 -9.14
N THR A 478 22.17 -13.92 -8.94
CA THR A 478 21.47 -12.66 -9.21
C THR A 478 21.33 -12.43 -10.71
N GLU A 479 20.20 -11.85 -11.11
CA GLU A 479 19.92 -11.49 -12.49
C GLU A 479 19.46 -10.02 -12.57
N VAL A 480 19.94 -9.28 -13.57
CA VAL A 480 19.57 -7.87 -13.78
C VAL A 480 18.78 -7.73 -15.07
N PHE A 481 17.64 -7.06 -15.00
CA PHE A 481 16.86 -6.65 -16.17
C PHE A 481 17.61 -5.49 -16.87
N VAL A 482 18.08 -5.71 -18.10
CA VAL A 482 18.92 -4.72 -18.82
C VAL A 482 18.25 -4.10 -20.05
N PHE A 483 17.21 -4.73 -20.59
CA PHE A 483 16.50 -4.21 -21.74
C PHE A 483 15.04 -4.65 -21.76
N GLY A 484 14.13 -3.77 -22.15
CA GLY A 484 12.74 -4.14 -22.41
C GLY A 484 11.68 -3.19 -21.87
N ASP A 485 10.44 -3.64 -21.92
CA ASP A 485 9.28 -2.91 -21.41
C ASP A 485 9.28 -2.90 -19.87
N MET A 486 9.28 -1.71 -19.27
CA MET A 486 9.08 -1.56 -17.82
C MET A 486 7.59 -1.35 -17.54
N GLU A 487 6.99 -2.31 -16.86
CA GLU A 487 5.61 -2.20 -16.37
C GLU A 487 5.56 -1.33 -15.11
N MET A 488 4.77 -0.26 -15.15
CA MET A 488 4.64 0.70 -14.06
C MET A 488 3.49 0.37 -13.11
N MET A 489 2.40 -0.19 -13.64
CA MET A 489 1.19 -0.42 -12.87
C MET A 489 0.38 -1.57 -13.47
N VAL A 490 -0.09 -2.45 -12.59
CA VAL A 490 -1.17 -3.40 -12.89
C VAL A 490 -2.41 -2.97 -12.11
N SER A 491 -3.57 -2.97 -12.75
CA SER A 491 -4.83 -2.62 -12.10
C SER A 491 -5.96 -3.53 -12.56
N GLU A 492 -6.78 -3.99 -11.63
CA GLU A 492 -8.07 -4.66 -11.94
C GLU A 492 -9.01 -3.74 -12.74
N TYR A 493 -8.75 -2.43 -12.70
CA TYR A 493 -9.50 -1.47 -13.47
C TYR A 493 -9.05 -1.43 -14.93
N CYS A 494 -9.97 -1.75 -15.85
CA CYS A 494 -9.74 -1.63 -17.29
C CYS A 494 -10.28 -0.29 -17.83
N PRO A 495 -9.45 0.76 -17.98
CA PRO A 495 -9.92 2.03 -18.53
C PRO A 495 -10.40 1.87 -19.98
N VAL A 496 -9.72 1.04 -20.78
CA VAL A 496 -10.09 0.78 -22.19
C VAL A 496 -11.51 0.20 -22.30
N GLY A 497 -11.82 -0.82 -21.51
CA GLY A 497 -13.16 -1.39 -21.43
C GLY A 497 -14.18 -0.41 -20.85
N ALA A 498 -13.80 0.34 -19.79
CA ALA A 498 -14.69 1.26 -19.12
C ALA A 498 -15.11 2.46 -20.01
N THR A 499 -14.17 3.04 -20.77
CA THR A 499 -14.42 4.25 -21.56
C THR A 499 -14.86 3.96 -22.99
N LEU A 500 -14.25 2.97 -23.65
CA LEU A 500 -14.52 2.65 -25.07
C LEU A 500 -15.39 1.39 -25.21
N GLY A 501 -15.31 0.49 -24.23
CA GLY A 501 -15.93 -0.83 -24.30
C GLY A 501 -17.34 -0.93 -23.73
N GLY A 502 -17.84 0.15 -23.11
CA GLY A 502 -19.11 0.13 -22.36
C GLY A 502 -19.12 -0.86 -21.21
N LYS A 503 -17.95 -1.15 -20.61
CA LYS A 503 -17.79 -2.24 -19.64
C LYS A 503 -18.69 -2.04 -18.41
N LYS A 504 -19.61 -2.99 -18.19
CA LYS A 504 -20.45 -3.12 -16.99
C LYS A 504 -20.45 -4.58 -16.57
N GLY A 505 -19.90 -4.92 -15.40
CA GLY A 505 -19.69 -6.32 -15.07
C GLY A 505 -18.68 -6.98 -16.03
N SER A 506 -19.06 -8.15 -16.56
CA SER A 506 -18.31 -8.92 -17.56
C SER A 506 -18.58 -8.52 -19.01
N LYS A 507 -19.60 -7.69 -19.27
CA LYS A 507 -19.98 -7.31 -20.64
C LYS A 507 -19.08 -6.16 -21.13
N CYS A 508 -18.45 -6.32 -22.30
CA CYS A 508 -17.57 -5.35 -22.94
C CYS A 508 -17.55 -5.60 -24.46
N THR A 509 -17.44 -4.56 -25.29
CA THR A 509 -17.29 -4.69 -26.76
C THR A 509 -15.87 -5.08 -27.21
N VAL A 510 -14.98 -5.33 -26.23
CA VAL A 510 -13.60 -5.80 -26.41
C VAL A 510 -12.77 -4.89 -27.34
N PRO A 511 -12.75 -3.55 -27.14
CA PRO A 511 -12.00 -2.65 -28.02
C PRO A 511 -10.49 -2.91 -27.96
N CYS A 512 -9.98 -3.45 -26.85
CA CYS A 512 -8.56 -3.73 -26.60
C CYS A 512 -7.88 -4.69 -27.59
N VAL A 513 -8.64 -5.42 -28.43
CA VAL A 513 -8.06 -6.31 -29.46
C VAL A 513 -8.01 -5.69 -30.85
N LYS A 514 -8.68 -4.54 -31.04
CA LYS A 514 -8.82 -3.92 -32.36
C LYS A 514 -7.64 -3.03 -32.72
N GLU A 515 -7.10 -2.32 -31.73
CA GLU A 515 -6.01 -1.36 -31.91
C GLU A 515 -5.21 -1.18 -30.60
N PRO A 516 -3.97 -0.64 -30.67
CA PRO A 516 -3.21 -0.27 -29.49
C PRO A 516 -3.86 0.89 -28.72
N HIS A 517 -3.72 0.89 -27.39
CA HIS A 517 -4.31 1.92 -26.52
C HIS A 517 -3.25 2.55 -25.61
N TYR A 518 -3.46 3.81 -25.22
CA TYR A 518 -2.51 4.58 -24.41
C TYR A 518 -3.23 5.44 -23.36
N LEU A 519 -2.57 5.67 -22.22
CA LEU A 519 -2.93 6.76 -21.31
C LEU A 519 -2.03 7.96 -21.59
N ARG A 520 -2.63 9.08 -21.99
CA ARG A 520 -1.90 10.34 -22.17
C ARG A 520 -1.83 11.11 -20.86
N ASP A 521 -0.63 11.51 -20.46
CA ASP A 521 -0.43 12.36 -19.29
C ASP A 521 -0.52 13.87 -19.62
N ARG A 522 -0.36 14.72 -18.59
CA ARG A 522 -0.38 16.19 -18.73
C ARG A 522 0.82 16.77 -19.51
N LEU A 523 1.85 15.97 -19.75
CA LEU A 523 3.04 16.33 -20.52
C LEU A 523 2.97 15.78 -21.95
N ASN A 524 1.82 15.20 -22.34
CA ASN A 524 1.57 14.57 -23.63
C ASN A 524 2.40 13.30 -23.89
N TYR A 525 2.87 12.63 -22.85
CA TYR A 525 3.44 11.30 -22.98
C TYR A 525 2.33 10.25 -23.07
N ASP A 526 2.43 9.38 -24.08
CA ASP A 526 1.50 8.28 -24.33
C ASP A 526 2.04 6.98 -23.72
N PHE A 527 1.50 6.62 -22.55
CA PHE A 527 1.86 5.40 -21.83
C PHE A 527 1.10 4.20 -22.39
N PRO A 528 1.78 3.17 -22.93
CA PRO A 528 1.10 2.04 -23.53
C PRO A 528 0.29 1.23 -22.53
N ILE A 529 -0.90 0.81 -22.94
CA ILE A 529 -1.78 -0.06 -22.17
C ILE A 529 -1.90 -1.42 -22.87
N GLU A 530 -1.72 -2.50 -22.12
CA GLU A 530 -2.16 -3.84 -22.49
C GLU A 530 -3.27 -4.31 -21.55
N THR A 531 -4.08 -5.25 -22.03
CA THR A 531 -5.12 -5.86 -21.21
C THR A 531 -4.99 -7.38 -21.24
N ASP A 532 -4.97 -8.00 -20.07
CA ASP A 532 -4.92 -9.47 -19.96
C ASP A 532 -6.31 -10.11 -20.20
N LEU A 533 -6.35 -11.44 -20.25
CA LEU A 533 -7.59 -12.20 -20.42
C LEU A 533 -8.60 -11.97 -19.28
N ASP A 534 -8.15 -11.52 -18.11
CA ASP A 534 -8.98 -11.20 -16.95
C ASP A 534 -9.43 -9.73 -16.94
N CYS A 535 -9.09 -8.99 -18.00
CA CYS A 535 -9.35 -7.57 -18.16
C CYS A 535 -8.64 -6.68 -17.13
N ARG A 536 -7.51 -7.13 -16.59
CA ARG A 536 -6.59 -6.27 -15.84
C ARG A 536 -5.80 -5.41 -16.82
N MET A 537 -5.66 -4.15 -16.47
CA MET A 537 -4.83 -3.20 -17.18
C MET A 537 -3.38 -3.39 -16.76
N HIS A 538 -2.48 -3.43 -17.76
CA HIS A 538 -1.05 -3.37 -17.60
C HIS A 538 -0.54 -2.09 -18.27
N LEU A 539 0.00 -1.17 -17.47
CA LEU A 539 0.49 0.13 -17.92
C LEU A 539 2.02 0.10 -18.00
N TYR A 540 2.56 0.40 -19.17
CA TYR A 540 3.98 0.41 -19.43
C TYR A 540 4.55 1.83 -19.46
N ASN A 541 5.82 1.96 -19.15
CA ASN A 541 6.56 3.20 -19.36
C ASN A 541 6.64 3.54 -20.84
N VAL A 542 6.68 4.83 -21.18
CA VAL A 542 6.74 5.30 -22.57
C VAL A 542 8.04 4.84 -23.25
N LYS A 543 9.16 4.96 -22.54
CA LYS A 543 10.48 4.56 -23.03
C LYS A 543 10.88 3.20 -22.47
N ARG A 544 11.53 2.38 -23.31
CA ARG A 544 12.07 1.07 -22.91
C ARG A 544 13.34 1.24 -22.07
N LEU A 545 13.59 0.33 -21.15
CA LEU A 545 14.90 0.26 -20.52
C LEU A 545 15.93 -0.14 -21.57
N ASN A 546 17.10 0.52 -21.56
CA ASN A 546 18.26 0.08 -22.30
C ASN A 546 19.55 0.37 -21.50
N LEU A 547 20.18 -0.69 -21.00
CA LEU A 547 21.46 -0.66 -20.30
C LEU A 547 22.59 -1.27 -21.15
N TYR A 548 22.47 -1.26 -22.49
CA TYR A 548 23.51 -1.82 -23.38
C TYR A 548 24.89 -1.19 -23.14
N LYS A 549 24.95 0.13 -23.00
CA LYS A 549 26.20 0.86 -22.72
C LYS A 549 26.82 0.47 -21.37
N GLU A 550 26.02 -0.13 -20.48
CA GLU A 550 26.37 -0.40 -19.09
C GLU A 550 26.79 -1.86 -18.87
N LEU A 551 26.79 -2.69 -19.92
CA LEU A 551 27.13 -4.12 -19.83
C LEU A 551 28.51 -4.39 -19.23
N ASP A 552 29.53 -3.61 -19.59
CA ASP A 552 30.88 -3.71 -19.01
C ASP A 552 30.87 -3.42 -17.50
N SER A 553 30.15 -2.37 -17.07
CA SER A 553 30.00 -2.06 -15.65
C SER A 553 29.29 -3.18 -14.90
N LEU A 554 28.25 -3.79 -15.49
CA LEU A 554 27.51 -4.91 -14.88
C LEU A 554 28.37 -6.17 -14.77
N ALA A 555 29.17 -6.48 -15.79
CA ALA A 555 30.12 -7.59 -15.78
C ALA A 555 31.18 -7.39 -14.68
N LYS A 556 31.73 -6.18 -14.53
CA LYS A 556 32.70 -5.82 -13.48
C LYS A 556 32.12 -5.92 -12.07
N MET A 557 30.84 -5.60 -11.88
CA MET A 557 30.14 -5.77 -10.59
C MET A 557 29.97 -7.24 -10.18
N GLY A 558 30.12 -8.18 -11.12
CA GLY A 558 29.90 -9.60 -10.88
C GLY A 558 28.44 -10.05 -11.01
N VAL A 559 27.63 -9.31 -11.79
CA VAL A 559 26.26 -9.72 -12.13
C VAL A 559 26.30 -11.07 -12.85
N ALA A 560 25.62 -12.08 -12.29
CA ALA A 560 25.69 -13.44 -12.83
C ALA A 560 24.92 -13.61 -14.15
N ARG A 561 23.79 -12.89 -14.30
CA ARG A 561 22.92 -12.94 -15.47
C ARG A 561 22.31 -11.59 -15.81
N ILE A 562 22.03 -11.39 -17.09
CA ILE A 562 21.27 -10.26 -17.60
C ILE A 562 19.99 -10.76 -18.30
N ARG A 563 18.94 -9.94 -18.28
CA ARG A 563 17.64 -10.27 -18.87
C ARG A 563 17.18 -9.25 -19.91
N LEU A 564 16.68 -9.76 -21.03
CA LEU A 564 15.91 -9.00 -22.02
C LEU A 564 14.41 -9.33 -21.87
N GLN A 565 13.58 -8.34 -21.60
CA GLN A 565 12.13 -8.47 -21.47
C GLN A 565 11.42 -8.01 -22.75
N LEU A 566 11.05 -8.97 -23.59
CA LEU A 566 10.64 -8.72 -24.97
C LEU A 566 9.21 -9.17 -25.26
N ASP A 567 8.34 -9.17 -24.24
CA ASP A 567 6.96 -9.67 -24.33
C ASP A 567 6.10 -8.95 -25.38
N ARG A 568 6.39 -7.67 -25.65
CA ARG A 568 5.69 -6.83 -26.61
C ARG A 568 6.45 -6.66 -27.94
N ALA A 569 7.64 -7.22 -28.05
CA ALA A 569 8.47 -7.10 -29.25
C ALA A 569 8.03 -8.06 -30.36
N THR A 570 8.17 -7.63 -31.60
CA THR A 570 7.99 -8.48 -32.78
C THR A 570 9.13 -9.49 -32.93
N PRO A 571 8.96 -10.60 -33.67
CA PRO A 571 10.05 -11.55 -33.92
C PRO A 571 11.32 -10.93 -34.49
N VAL A 572 11.20 -9.90 -35.34
CA VAL A 572 12.35 -9.16 -35.89
C VAL A 572 13.07 -8.36 -34.81
N GLN A 573 12.32 -7.60 -34.01
CA GLN A 573 12.86 -6.88 -32.85
C GLN A 573 13.54 -7.83 -31.87
N ILE A 574 12.95 -9.00 -31.60
CA ILE A 574 13.53 -10.03 -30.71
C ILE A 574 14.87 -10.50 -31.27
N ARG A 575 14.90 -10.96 -32.52
CA ARG A 575 16.13 -11.46 -33.15
C ARG A 575 17.26 -10.44 -33.10
N ASP A 576 16.95 -9.20 -33.50
CA ASP A 576 17.94 -8.14 -33.62
C ASP A 576 18.46 -7.69 -32.25
N THR A 577 17.58 -7.59 -31.24
CA THR A 577 17.97 -7.25 -29.87
C THR A 577 18.83 -8.35 -29.25
N VAL A 578 18.41 -9.62 -29.37
CA VAL A 578 19.12 -10.77 -28.79
C VAL A 578 20.53 -10.87 -29.35
N ARG A 579 20.70 -10.76 -30.68
CA ARG A 579 22.01 -10.84 -31.33
C ARG A 579 22.99 -9.81 -30.75
N VAL A 580 22.56 -8.56 -30.69
CA VAL A 580 23.42 -7.45 -30.28
C VAL A 580 23.75 -7.53 -28.78
N PHE A 581 22.76 -7.83 -27.93
CA PHE A 581 23.01 -8.00 -26.50
C PHE A 581 23.85 -9.23 -26.17
N LEU A 582 23.72 -10.31 -26.95
CA LEU A 582 24.54 -11.51 -26.76
C LEU A 582 26.01 -11.21 -27.06
N GLU A 583 26.31 -10.61 -28.20
CA GLU A 583 27.66 -10.20 -28.59
C GLU A 583 28.26 -9.18 -27.61
N GLY A 584 27.48 -8.15 -27.25
CA GLY A 584 27.92 -7.14 -26.28
C GLY A 584 28.19 -7.72 -24.89
N TRP A 585 27.39 -8.70 -24.45
CA TRP A 585 27.59 -9.36 -23.16
C TRP A 585 28.81 -10.28 -23.17
N GLU A 586 29.04 -11.02 -24.26
CA GLU A 586 30.23 -11.85 -24.43
C GLU A 586 31.51 -11.02 -24.31
N ARG A 587 31.60 -9.93 -25.07
CA ARG A 587 32.72 -8.99 -25.01
C ARG A 587 32.91 -8.37 -23.62
N ALA A 588 31.82 -7.97 -22.97
CA ALA A 588 31.86 -7.43 -21.60
C ALA A 588 32.40 -8.46 -20.59
N LEU A 589 32.06 -9.75 -20.76
CA LEU A 589 32.63 -10.82 -19.96
C LEU A 589 34.11 -11.05 -20.30
N GLU A 590 34.53 -10.95 -21.55
CA GLU A 590 35.95 -11.11 -21.92
C GLU A 590 36.83 -9.93 -21.46
N GLY A 591 36.21 -8.83 -21.01
CA GLY A 591 36.91 -7.61 -20.62
C GLY A 591 37.20 -6.71 -21.83
N GLU A 592 36.66 -7.05 -22.99
CA GLU A 592 36.77 -6.32 -24.25
C GLU A 592 35.62 -5.31 -24.40
N GLY A 593 35.46 -4.45 -23.40
CA GLY A 593 34.43 -3.43 -23.36
C GLY A 593 34.35 -2.64 -24.68
N LEU A 594 33.14 -2.21 -25.03
CA LEU A 594 32.90 -1.46 -26.27
C LEU A 594 33.51 -0.06 -26.18
N SER A 595 34.01 0.44 -27.31
CA SER A 595 34.27 1.88 -27.44
C SER A 595 32.95 2.66 -27.41
N GLU A 596 33.03 3.95 -27.10
CA GLU A 596 31.85 4.83 -27.07
C GLU A 596 31.14 4.86 -28.43
N GLU A 597 31.90 4.90 -29.52
CA GLU A 597 31.41 4.85 -30.91
C GLU A 597 30.62 3.57 -31.19
N GLN A 598 31.18 2.39 -30.87
CA GLN A 598 30.48 1.10 -31.06
C GLN A 598 29.18 1.04 -30.25
N ALA A 599 29.20 1.59 -29.03
CA ALA A 599 28.02 1.63 -28.18
C ALA A 599 26.94 2.58 -28.71
N GLU A 600 27.33 3.65 -29.41
CA GLU A 600 26.43 4.58 -30.10
C GLU A 600 25.83 3.98 -31.36
N GLU A 601 26.61 3.29 -32.19
CA GLU A 601 26.11 2.58 -33.38
C GLU A 601 25.02 1.58 -33.01
N VAL A 602 25.27 0.78 -31.97
CA VAL A 602 24.26 -0.16 -31.45
C VAL A 602 23.03 0.57 -30.93
N SER A 603 23.21 1.68 -30.22
CA SER A 603 22.09 2.47 -29.70
C SER A 603 21.22 3.03 -30.84
N ALA A 604 21.84 3.49 -31.92
CA ALA A 604 21.14 3.94 -33.13
C ALA A 604 20.42 2.78 -33.82
N TYR A 605 21.08 1.64 -33.99
CA TYR A 605 20.50 0.41 -34.56
C TYR A 605 19.26 -0.07 -33.79
N LEU A 606 19.31 -0.03 -32.45
CA LEU A 606 18.16 -0.33 -31.61
C LEU A 606 17.09 0.78 -31.69
N GLY A 607 17.48 2.05 -31.83
CA GLY A 607 16.56 3.19 -31.99
C GLY A 607 15.68 3.10 -33.24
N GLU A 608 16.22 2.59 -34.36
CA GLU A 608 15.43 2.30 -35.57
C GLU A 608 14.32 1.28 -35.34
N ARG A 609 14.54 0.34 -34.42
CA ARG A 609 13.59 -0.74 -34.08
C ARG A 609 12.61 -0.34 -33.00
N PHE A 610 12.97 0.61 -32.15
CA PHE A 610 12.20 1.08 -31.00
C PHE A 610 12.11 2.61 -31.03
N PRO A 611 11.28 3.17 -31.93
CA PRO A 611 11.18 4.62 -32.15
C PRO A 611 10.68 5.41 -30.93
N GLU A 612 10.04 4.75 -29.96
CA GLU A 612 9.66 5.33 -28.67
C GLU A 612 10.86 5.78 -27.81
N GLY A 613 12.05 5.27 -28.13
CA GLY A 613 13.30 5.61 -27.47
C GLY A 613 13.52 4.91 -26.13
N PHE A 614 14.64 5.25 -25.50
CA PHE A 614 15.16 4.54 -24.34
C PHE A 614 15.27 5.39 -23.07
N THR A 615 15.26 4.71 -21.93
CA THR A 615 15.59 5.22 -20.61
C THR A 615 16.59 4.30 -19.93
N LYS A 616 17.37 4.84 -19.00
CA LYS A 616 18.27 4.08 -18.12
C LYS A 616 17.58 3.67 -16.80
N GLY A 617 16.27 3.93 -16.68
CA GLY A 617 15.48 3.58 -15.49
C GLY A 617 15.99 4.29 -14.23
N HIS A 618 16.11 3.54 -13.13
CA HIS A 618 16.62 4.04 -11.85
C HIS A 618 18.14 3.90 -11.70
N TYR A 619 18.83 3.31 -12.68
CA TYR A 619 20.25 2.96 -12.56
C TYR A 619 21.14 4.14 -12.15
N PHE A 620 20.86 5.34 -12.66
CA PHE A 620 21.60 6.57 -12.33
C PHE A 620 20.90 7.50 -11.33
N ARG A 621 19.70 7.15 -10.83
CA ARG A 621 19.09 7.92 -9.73
C ARG A 621 19.97 7.74 -8.47
N GLY A 622 20.16 8.81 -7.70
CA GLY A 622 21.02 8.78 -6.50
C GLY A 622 22.53 8.85 -6.74
N VAL A 623 23.01 8.81 -8.00
CA VAL A 623 24.41 9.11 -8.33
C VAL A 623 24.58 10.63 -8.31
N VAL A 624 25.13 11.16 -7.22
CA VAL A 624 25.64 12.55 -7.21
C VAL A 624 26.85 12.57 -8.13
N SER A 625 26.70 13.17 -9.32
CA SER A 625 27.79 13.40 -10.27
C SER A 625 28.89 14.27 -9.69
#